data_AF-A0A183GZN1-F1
#
_entry.id   AF-A0A183GZN1-F1
#
_cell.length_a   1.000
_cell.length_b   1.000
_cell.length_c   1.000
_cell.angle_alpha   90.00
_cell.angle_beta   90.00
_cell.angle_gamma   90.00
#
_symmetry.space_group_name_H-M   'P 1'
#
loop_
_entity.id
_entity.type
_entity.pdbx_description
1 polymer ?
#
loop_
_entity_poly.entity_id
_entity_poly.type
_entity_poly.pdbx_seq_one_letter_code
_entity_poly.pdbx_strand_id
1 'polypeptide(L)'
;MVPNAVSLDLSSNRLTRIHGEWPFLLEDLNLSNNPSMERFPSLSLIPQLSVLNMDNCGLTLLPLSTSSNLRHLSLQYNRLTFVDFDSLNLPSLQKVCLILFSK
;
A
#
# COMPACT_ATOMS: atom_id res chain seq x y z
N MET A 1 -16.64 2.07 9.94
CA MET A 1 -16.49 0.97 8.97
C MET A 1 -17.42 1.25 7.81
N VAL A 2 -16.90 1.29 6.58
CA VAL A 2 -17.68 1.39 5.34
C VAL A 2 -17.62 0.02 4.65
N PRO A 3 -18.44 -0.95 5.08
CA PRO A 3 -18.21 -2.37 4.80
C PRO A 3 -18.26 -2.75 3.31
N ASN A 4 -18.92 -1.92 2.50
CA ASN A 4 -19.13 -2.17 1.07
C ASN A 4 -18.27 -1.27 0.16
N ALA A 5 -17.26 -0.59 0.71
CA ALA A 5 -16.39 0.25 -0.11
C ALA A 5 -15.50 -0.62 -1.01
N VAL A 6 -15.58 -0.37 -2.31
CA VAL A 6 -14.71 -0.99 -3.34
C VAL A 6 -13.48 -0.13 -3.60
N SER A 7 -13.62 1.20 -3.47
CA SER A 7 -12.52 2.15 -3.57
C SER A 7 -12.48 3.01 -2.31
N LEU A 8 -11.28 3.22 -1.79
CA LEU A 8 -11.05 4.05 -0.62
C LEU A 8 -9.86 4.98 -0.85
N ASP A 9 -10.16 6.28 -0.85
CA ASP A 9 -9.16 7.34 -0.93
C ASP A 9 -8.97 8.00 0.43
N LEU A 10 -7.79 7.82 1.01
CA LEU A 10 -7.33 8.45 2.25
C LEU A 10 -6.12 9.36 1.99
N SER A 11 -5.88 9.69 0.72
CA SER A 11 -4.70 10.44 0.32
C SER A 11 -4.70 11.87 0.84
N SER A 12 -3.50 12.47 0.85
CA SER A 12 -3.30 13.90 1.16
C SER A 12 -3.76 14.29 2.56
N ASN A 13 -3.45 13.43 3.52
CA ASN A 13 -3.73 13.65 4.93
C ASN A 13 -2.42 13.71 5.74
N ARG A 14 -2.54 13.67 7.06
CA ARG A 14 -1.42 13.52 8.00
C ARG A 14 -1.59 12.26 8.84
N LEU A 15 -2.10 11.20 8.22
CA LEU A 15 -2.34 9.95 8.90
C LEU A 15 -1.00 9.36 9.32
N THR A 16 -0.89 9.06 10.62
CA THR A 16 0.21 8.28 11.17
C THR A 16 -0.19 6.83 11.37
N ARG A 17 -1.47 6.59 11.66
CA ARG A 17 -2.01 5.27 11.96
C ARG A 17 -3.43 5.12 11.42
N ILE A 18 -3.74 3.90 10.98
CA ILE A 18 -5.10 3.45 10.66
C ILE A 18 -5.41 2.23 11.52
N HIS A 19 -6.57 2.25 12.17
CA HIS A 19 -7.04 1.19 13.06
C HIS A 19 -8.24 0.46 12.45
N GLY A 20 -8.50 -0.76 12.93
CA GLY A 20 -9.63 -1.60 12.50
C GLY A 20 -9.26 -2.54 11.37
N GLU A 21 -10.24 -2.84 10.52
CA GLU A 21 -10.11 -3.72 9.36
C GLU A 21 -10.49 -2.96 8.09
N TRP A 22 -9.89 -3.36 6.98
CA TRP A 22 -10.27 -2.86 5.66
C TRP A 22 -11.61 -3.47 5.22
N PRO A 23 -12.40 -2.76 4.38
CA PRO A 23 -13.58 -3.35 3.74
C PRO A 23 -13.17 -4.59 2.93
N PHE A 24 -13.89 -5.70 3.11
CA PHE A 24 -13.54 -6.97 2.47
C PHE A 24 -13.58 -6.92 0.93
N LEU A 25 -14.45 -6.06 0.38
CA LEU A 25 -14.63 -5.86 -1.06
C LEU A 25 -13.67 -4.79 -1.65
N LEU A 26 -12.71 -4.29 -0.87
CA LEU A 26 -11.82 -3.22 -1.32
C LEU A 26 -10.91 -3.70 -2.45
N GLU A 27 -11.00 -3.04 -3.60
CA GLU A 27 -10.20 -3.28 -4.81
C GLU A 27 -9.13 -2.21 -5.02
N ASP A 28 -9.43 -0.96 -4.66
CA ASP A 28 -8.55 0.20 -4.82
C ASP A 28 -8.31 0.90 -3.48
N LEU A 29 -7.04 1.03 -3.08
CA LEU A 29 -6.64 1.75 -1.88
C LEU A 29 -5.60 2.82 -2.21
N ASN A 30 -5.94 4.08 -1.94
CA ASN A 30 -5.02 5.20 -2.05
C ASN A 30 -4.69 5.76 -0.65
N LEU A 31 -3.44 5.55 -0.22
CA LEU A 31 -2.87 6.08 1.02
C LEU A 31 -1.86 7.21 0.77
N SER A 32 -1.68 7.62 -0.48
CA SER A 32 -0.59 8.54 -0.87
C SER A 32 -0.61 9.86 -0.10
N ASN A 33 0.54 10.53 -0.02
CA ASN A 33 0.69 11.81 0.67
C ASN A 33 0.26 11.74 2.14
N ASN A 34 0.66 10.68 2.84
CA ASN A 34 0.61 10.57 4.29
C ASN A 34 2.05 10.34 4.81
N PRO A 35 2.91 11.37 4.83
CA PRO A 35 4.37 11.24 4.91
C PRO A 35 4.89 10.68 6.26
N SER A 36 4.00 10.45 7.23
CA SER A 36 4.31 9.92 8.55
C SER A 36 3.53 8.64 8.85
N MET A 37 3.08 7.91 7.82
CA MET A 37 2.33 6.66 7.97
C MET A 37 3.22 5.57 8.56
N GLU A 38 2.89 5.13 9.77
CA GLU A 38 3.63 4.09 10.51
C GLU A 38 2.91 2.75 10.49
N ARG A 39 1.58 2.76 10.63
CA ARG A 39 0.81 1.54 10.89
C ARG A 39 -0.56 1.59 10.24
N PHE A 40 -0.93 0.51 9.57
CA PHE A 40 -2.27 0.30 9.03
C PHE A 40 -2.63 -1.20 9.11
N PRO A 41 -3.91 -1.57 8.97
CA PRO A 41 -4.35 -2.96 9.02
C PRO A 41 -3.72 -3.81 7.90
N SER A 42 -3.55 -5.11 8.13
CA SER A 42 -2.94 -5.99 7.13
C SER A 42 -3.71 -5.97 5.80
N LEU A 43 -3.00 -5.83 4.69
CA LEU A 43 -3.58 -5.87 3.35
C LEU A 43 -3.78 -7.31 2.85
N SER A 44 -3.21 -8.31 3.52
CA SER A 44 -3.42 -9.73 3.20
C SER A 44 -4.86 -10.20 3.45
N LEU A 45 -5.65 -9.44 4.22
CA LEU A 45 -7.04 -9.78 4.58
C LEU A 45 -8.08 -9.23 3.59
N ILE A 46 -7.63 -8.50 2.57
CA ILE A 46 -8.50 -7.95 1.50
C ILE A 46 -8.14 -8.59 0.16
N PRO A 47 -8.70 -9.78 -0.12
CA PRO A 47 -8.29 -10.56 -1.28
C PRO A 47 -8.62 -9.88 -2.61
N GLN A 48 -9.53 -8.90 -2.64
CA GLN A 48 -9.89 -8.21 -3.87
C GLN A 48 -8.94 -7.05 -4.22
N LEU A 49 -8.04 -6.65 -3.31
CA LEU A 49 -7.18 -5.49 -3.53
C LEU A 49 -6.28 -5.72 -4.74
N SER A 50 -6.47 -4.90 -5.77
CA SER A 50 -5.77 -4.98 -7.05
C SER A 50 -4.91 -3.75 -7.33
N VAL A 51 -5.22 -2.60 -6.70
CA VAL A 51 -4.46 -1.35 -6.83
C VAL A 51 -4.12 -0.78 -5.45
N LEU A 52 -2.84 -0.51 -5.23
CA LEU A 52 -2.34 0.15 -4.02
C LEU A 52 -1.45 1.33 -4.39
N ASN A 53 -1.79 2.51 -3.90
CA ASN A 53 -0.94 3.69 -3.97
C ASN A 53 -0.48 4.08 -2.55
N MET A 54 0.83 4.02 -2.31
CA MET A 54 1.47 4.54 -1.10
C MET A 54 2.63 5.49 -1.43
N ASP A 55 2.44 6.30 -2.46
CA ASP A 55 3.39 7.36 -2.80
C ASP A 55 3.52 8.36 -1.64
N ASN A 56 4.74 8.83 -1.37
CA ASN A 56 5.00 9.84 -0.34
C ASN A 56 4.41 9.48 1.04
N CYS A 57 4.63 8.24 1.48
CA CYS A 57 4.22 7.74 2.80
C CYS A 57 5.38 7.69 3.81
N GLY A 58 6.60 8.06 3.40
CA GLY A 58 7.78 8.04 4.26
C GLY A 58 8.37 6.64 4.50
N LEU A 59 7.99 5.65 3.69
CA LEU A 59 8.40 4.26 3.87
C LEU A 59 9.91 4.09 3.72
N THR A 60 10.53 3.40 4.68
CA THR A 60 11.94 2.98 4.62
C THR A 60 12.10 1.51 4.23
N LEU A 61 11.01 0.74 4.36
CA LEU A 61 10.90 -0.68 4.01
C LEU A 61 9.57 -0.91 3.30
N LEU A 62 9.49 -2.01 2.55
CA LEU A 62 8.23 -2.44 1.96
C LEU A 62 7.26 -2.93 3.03
N PRO A 63 5.94 -2.68 2.87
CA PRO A 63 4.94 -3.28 3.74
C PRO A 63 4.89 -4.79 3.49
N LEU A 64 5.42 -5.57 4.43
CA LEU A 64 5.28 -7.02 4.44
C LEU A 64 3.79 -7.34 4.70
N SER A 65 3.21 -8.26 3.92
CA SER A 65 1.78 -8.67 3.94
C SER A 65 0.82 -7.85 3.04
N THR A 66 1.07 -7.89 1.74
CA THR A 66 0.14 -7.39 0.70
C THR A 66 -0.86 -8.46 0.25
N SER A 67 -1.89 -8.07 -0.49
CA SER A 67 -2.82 -9.01 -1.17
C SER A 67 -2.11 -9.74 -2.32
N SER A 68 -2.37 -11.04 -2.49
CA SER A 68 -1.84 -11.85 -3.60
C SER A 68 -2.45 -11.48 -4.97
N ASN A 69 -3.56 -10.74 -4.97
CA ASN A 69 -4.23 -10.26 -6.18
C ASN A 69 -3.79 -8.86 -6.60
N LEU A 70 -2.80 -8.26 -5.91
CA LEU A 70 -2.31 -6.93 -6.24
C LEU A 70 -1.69 -6.92 -7.64
N ARG A 71 -2.21 -6.06 -8.52
CA ARG A 71 -1.76 -5.89 -9.92
C ARG A 71 -0.95 -4.62 -10.11
N HIS A 72 -1.29 -3.57 -9.37
CA HIS A 72 -0.67 -2.25 -9.49
C HIS A 72 -0.19 -1.76 -8.13
N LEU A 73 1.10 -1.44 -8.05
CA LEU A 73 1.74 -0.92 -6.85
C LEU A 73 2.51 0.37 -7.17
N SER A 74 2.18 1.46 -6.49
CA SER A 74 2.97 2.71 -6.52
C SER A 74 3.56 3.01 -5.15
N LEU A 75 4.88 3.23 -5.13
CA LEU A 75 5.70 3.49 -3.95
C LEU A 75 6.67 4.67 -4.18
N GLN A 76 6.33 5.57 -5.10
CA GLN A 76 7.17 6.71 -5.44
C GLN A 76 7.34 7.66 -4.26
N TYR A 77 8.41 8.45 -4.29
CA TYR A 77 8.66 9.49 -3.27
C TYR A 77 8.71 8.95 -1.83
N ASN A 78 9.07 7.68 -1.66
CA ASN A 78 9.40 7.10 -0.36
C ASN A 78 10.92 7.15 -0.12
N ARG A 79 11.35 6.62 1.04
CA ARG A 79 12.75 6.56 1.47
C ARG A 79 13.32 5.14 1.37
N LEU A 80 12.80 4.37 0.41
CA LEU A 80 13.24 3.00 0.14
C LEU A 80 14.64 3.03 -0.46
N THR A 81 15.61 2.37 0.17
CA THR A 81 16.98 2.25 -0.34
C THR A 81 17.22 0.94 -1.09
N PHE A 82 16.37 -0.06 -0.85
CA PHE A 82 16.43 -1.38 -1.45
C PHE A 82 15.04 -2.02 -1.46
N VAL A 83 14.81 -2.93 -2.39
CA VAL A 83 13.57 -3.69 -2.53
C VAL A 83 13.90 -5.16 -2.80
N ASP A 84 13.35 -6.05 -1.98
CA ASP A 84 13.39 -7.50 -2.17
C ASP A 84 12.02 -7.98 -2.66
N PHE A 85 11.88 -8.16 -3.98
CA PHE A 85 10.64 -8.67 -4.57
C PHE A 85 10.44 -10.17 -4.32
N ASP A 86 11.50 -10.94 -4.10
CA ASP A 86 11.38 -12.39 -3.85
C ASP A 86 10.70 -12.65 -2.51
N SER A 87 10.89 -11.74 -1.55
CA SER A 87 10.18 -11.74 -0.27
C SER A 87 8.70 -11.34 -0.35
N LEU A 88 8.31 -10.63 -1.42
CA LEU A 88 6.96 -10.13 -1.64
C LEU A 88 6.22 -11.11 -2.56
N ASN A 89 5.52 -12.08 -1.97
CA ASN A 89 4.67 -13.03 -2.70
C ASN A 89 3.52 -12.32 -3.44
N LEU A 90 3.82 -11.79 -4.63
CA LEU A 90 2.98 -10.94 -5.46
C LEU A 90 2.81 -11.55 -6.87
N PRO A 91 2.20 -12.75 -6.98
CA PRO A 91 2.15 -13.51 -8.24
C PRO A 91 1.33 -12.83 -9.34
N SER A 92 0.45 -11.88 -8.98
CA SER A 92 -0.44 -11.18 -9.90
C SER A 92 0.07 -9.80 -10.33
N LEU A 93 1.27 -9.40 -9.90
CA LEU A 93 1.77 -8.04 -10.09
C LEU A 93 2.10 -7.78 -11.56
N GLN A 94 1.52 -6.72 -12.11
CA GLN A 94 1.65 -6.34 -13.52
C GLN A 94 2.42 -5.03 -13.69
N LYS A 95 2.27 -4.11 -12.73
CA LYS A 95 2.91 -2.80 -12.79
C LYS A 95 3.41 -2.38 -11.42
N VAL A 96 4.67 -1.93 -11.39
CA VAL A 96 5.29 -1.32 -10.21
C VAL A 96 5.88 0.02 -10.60
N CYS A 97 5.55 1.06 -9.83
CA CYS A 97 6.19 2.36 -9.92
C CYS A 97 6.98 2.60 -8.63
N LEU A 98 8.31 2.64 -8.74
CA LEU A 98 9.20 2.88 -7.62
C LEU A 98 10.32 3.84 -8.00
N ILE A 99 10.78 4.61 -7.01
CA ILE A 99 12.02 5.39 -7.07
C ILE A 99 12.80 5.04 -5.81
N LEU A 100 14.02 4.55 -5.98
CA LEU A 100 14.90 4.25 -4.84
C LEU A 100 15.69 5.50 -4.46
N PHE A 101 15.79 5.74 -3.17
CA PHE A 101 16.62 6.80 -2.63
C PHE A 101 18.07 6.29 -2.57
N SER A 102 18.92 6.78 -3.48
CA SER A 102 20.37 6.61 -3.37
C SER A 102 20.91 7.65 -2.38
N LYS A 103 21.73 7.22 -1.42
CA LYS A 103 22.48 8.14 -0.54
C LYS A 103 23.45 9.00 -1.35
#